data_AF-A0A9P7NGE1-F1
#
_entry.id   AF-A0A9P7NGE1-F1
#
_cell.length_a   1.000
_cell.length_b   1.000
_cell.length_c   1.000
_cell.angle_alpha   90.00
_cell.angle_beta   90.00
_cell.angle_gamma   90.00
#
_symmetry.space_group_name_H-M   'P 1'
#
loop_
_entity.id
_entity.type
_entity.pdbx_description
1 polymer ?
#
loop_
_entity_poly.entity_id
_entity_poly.type
_entity_poly.pdbx_seq_one_letter_code
_entity_poly.pdbx_strand_id
1 'polypeptide(L)'
;MANTSFLAFWTLFGELQANQVRNEVTLGLLSKKVEWFGRLQDGTEGLHIRVHTETRDLQSALSQVLGLVICDTIISCASLGIAFYYSWKLSLVLLSTLPVILIIMALATRNLDSEILLQRQCLQSASTKAAASLSGIDIVRVFSGSEREKNTYSHALRLAARHFLAQARCNSVQMGCVALWSILVFVLGFWYGLALVEQGLLSPGHVMTTFYAVLAAIHGVESFASNWPICSRAKSAAQFLRYLAQSEEVLNIPYIPAKGSIALHTCAGNIELKQVSSWK
;
A
#
# COMPACT_ATOMS: atom_id res chain seq x y z
N MET A 1 -18.04 -22.15 -3.18
CA MET A 1 -17.43 -22.39 -4.51
C MET A 1 -17.45 -21.14 -5.39
N ALA A 2 -18.54 -20.37 -5.48
CA ALA A 2 -18.55 -19.13 -6.29
C ALA A 2 -17.52 -18.07 -5.84
N ASN A 3 -17.45 -17.77 -4.53
CA ASN A 3 -16.48 -16.78 -4.01
C ASN A 3 -15.03 -17.22 -4.22
N THR A 4 -14.73 -18.51 -4.10
CA THR A 4 -13.37 -19.02 -4.32
C THR A 4 -12.98 -18.95 -5.80
N SER A 5 -13.90 -19.21 -6.72
CA SER A 5 -13.66 -19.07 -8.16
C SER A 5 -13.46 -17.60 -8.57
N PHE A 6 -14.26 -16.69 -8.00
CA PHE A 6 -14.10 -15.25 -8.20
C PHE A 6 -12.73 -14.74 -7.73
N LEU A 7 -12.33 -15.14 -6.52
CA LEU A 7 -11.02 -14.79 -5.97
C LEU A 7 -9.88 -15.39 -6.80
N ALA A 8 -10.01 -16.65 -7.22
CA ALA A 8 -9.04 -17.32 -8.07
C ALA A 8 -8.85 -16.57 -9.40
N PHE A 9 -9.95 -16.16 -10.04
CA PHE A 9 -9.90 -15.36 -11.28
C PHE A 9 -9.12 -14.05 -11.08
N TRP A 10 -9.41 -13.30 -10.02
CA TRP A 10 -8.68 -12.07 -9.72
C TRP A 10 -7.21 -12.30 -9.39
N THR A 11 -6.87 -13.38 -8.67
CA THR A 11 -5.47 -13.73 -8.41
C THR A 11 -4.72 -14.07 -9.70
N LEU A 12 -5.34 -14.83 -10.62
CA LEU A 12 -4.77 -15.13 -11.93
C LEU A 12 -4.57 -13.85 -12.75
N PHE A 13 -5.56 -12.95 -12.76
CA PHE A 13 -5.45 -11.67 -13.43
C PHE A 13 -4.27 -10.84 -12.91
N GLY A 14 -4.12 -10.72 -11.60
CA GLY A 14 -2.99 -10.00 -11.00
C GLY A 14 -1.63 -10.64 -11.29
N GLU A 15 -1.54 -11.97 -11.32
CA GLU A 15 -0.32 -12.70 -11.73
C GLU A 15 0.05 -12.46 -13.20
N LEU A 16 -0.94 -12.50 -14.10
CA LEU A 16 -0.72 -12.20 -15.52
C LEU A 16 -0.21 -10.77 -15.71
N GLN A 17 -0.83 -9.80 -15.03
CA GLN A 17 -0.41 -8.41 -15.11
C GLN A 17 1.00 -8.20 -14.52
N ALA A 18 1.31 -8.85 -13.40
CA ALA A 18 2.64 -8.80 -12.79
C ALA A 18 3.70 -9.39 -13.72
N ASN A 19 3.40 -10.51 -14.39
CA ASN A 19 4.32 -11.11 -15.37
C ASN A 19 4.55 -10.21 -16.58
N GLN A 20 3.51 -9.56 -17.09
CA GLN A 20 3.66 -8.59 -18.18
C GLN A 20 4.56 -7.43 -17.76
N VAL A 21 4.30 -6.81 -16.60
CA VAL A 21 5.10 -5.69 -16.10
C VAL A 21 6.55 -6.11 -15.85
N ARG A 22 6.80 -7.31 -15.31
CA ARG A 22 8.17 -7.84 -15.16
C ARG A 22 8.89 -7.93 -16.49
N ASN A 23 8.21 -8.42 -17.53
CA ASN A 23 8.81 -8.54 -18.86
C ASN A 23 9.14 -7.16 -19.44
N GLU A 24 8.20 -6.22 -19.40
CA GLU A 24 8.39 -4.84 -19.88
C GLU A 24 9.53 -4.14 -19.14
N VAL A 25 9.59 -4.25 -17.82
CA VAL A 25 10.68 -3.67 -17.02
C VAL A 25 12.01 -4.34 -17.33
N THR A 26 12.04 -5.67 -17.50
CA THR A 26 13.29 -6.40 -17.82
C THR A 26 13.82 -5.99 -19.20
N LEU A 27 12.96 -5.90 -20.21
CA LEU A 27 13.33 -5.42 -21.54
C LEU A 27 13.79 -3.96 -21.51
N GLY A 28 13.09 -3.11 -20.75
CA GLY A 28 13.49 -1.73 -20.49
C GLY A 28 14.89 -1.65 -19.87
N LEU A 29 15.17 -2.47 -18.86
CA LEU A 29 16.48 -2.52 -18.21
C LEU A 29 17.60 -3.02 -19.15
N LEU A 30 17.33 -4.05 -19.96
CA LEU A 30 18.31 -4.58 -20.94
C LEU A 30 18.68 -3.56 -22.01
N SER A 31 17.74 -2.66 -22.34
CA SER A 31 18.02 -1.56 -23.27
C SER A 31 18.79 -0.40 -22.65
N LYS A 32 19.16 -0.40 -21.36
CA LYS A 32 19.87 0.73 -20.77
C LYS A 32 21.37 0.68 -21.01
N LYS A 33 21.99 1.85 -21.17
CA LYS A 33 23.45 1.99 -21.22
C LYS A 33 24.08 1.60 -19.88
N VAL A 34 25.30 1.07 -19.93
CA VAL A 34 26.09 0.71 -18.72
C VAL A 34 26.31 1.94 -17.80
N GLU A 35 26.45 3.13 -18.37
CA GLU A 35 26.58 4.41 -17.64
C GLU A 35 25.36 4.76 -16.78
N TRP A 36 24.16 4.29 -17.15
CA TRP A 36 22.97 4.47 -16.32
C TRP A 36 23.11 3.69 -15.01
N PHE A 37 23.56 2.43 -15.10
CA PHE A 37 23.78 1.58 -13.92
C PHE A 37 24.86 2.15 -12.99
N GLY A 38 25.87 2.85 -13.53
CA GLY A 38 26.89 3.55 -12.73
C GLY A 38 26.38 4.77 -11.95
N ARG A 39 25.23 5.34 -12.32
CA ARG A 39 24.61 6.51 -11.64
C ARG A 39 23.61 6.13 -10.55
N LEU A 40 23.36 4.84 -10.32
CA LEU A 40 22.42 4.40 -9.29
C LEU A 40 23.02 4.55 -7.89
N GLN A 41 22.32 5.26 -7.01
CA GLN A 41 22.70 5.41 -5.60
C GLN A 41 22.74 4.07 -4.84
N ASP A 42 21.77 3.18 -5.11
CA ASP A 42 21.61 1.91 -4.39
C ASP A 42 22.32 0.72 -5.08
N GLY A 43 23.09 0.99 -6.13
CA GLY A 43 23.68 -0.03 -6.99
C GLY A 43 22.65 -0.89 -7.75
N THR A 44 23.14 -1.92 -8.43
CA THR A 44 22.31 -2.86 -9.20
C THR A 44 21.50 -3.80 -8.31
N GLU A 45 22.06 -4.19 -7.15
CA GLU A 45 21.40 -5.06 -6.18
C GLU A 45 20.18 -4.39 -5.53
N GLY A 46 20.32 -3.13 -5.11
CA GLY A 46 19.22 -2.35 -4.55
C GLY A 46 18.08 -2.15 -5.54
N LEU A 47 18.40 -1.93 -6.82
CA LEU A 47 17.40 -1.86 -7.90
C LEU A 47 16.62 -3.17 -8.03
N HIS A 48 17.31 -4.32 -8.02
CA HIS A 48 16.66 -5.63 -8.18
C HIS A 48 15.66 -5.92 -7.06
N ILE A 49 16.06 -5.67 -5.81
CA ILE A 49 15.19 -5.82 -4.63
C ILE A 49 13.98 -4.88 -4.74
N ARG A 50 14.21 -3.61 -5.11
CA ARG A 50 13.16 -2.62 -5.25
C ARG A 50 12.17 -3.01 -6.34
N VAL A 51 12.63 -3.40 -7.53
CA VAL A 51 11.77 -3.85 -8.64
C VAL A 51 10.91 -5.06 -8.21
N HIS A 52 11.48 -6.04 -7.52
CA HIS A 52 10.71 -7.17 -7.00
C HIS A 52 9.63 -6.74 -5.99
N THR A 53 9.97 -5.86 -5.06
CA THR A 53 9.06 -5.40 -4.01
C THR A 53 7.91 -4.58 -4.60
N GLU A 54 8.21 -3.61 -5.46
CA GLU A 54 7.23 -2.76 -6.12
C GLU A 54 6.31 -3.58 -7.04
N THR A 55 6.85 -4.58 -7.73
CA THR A 55 6.04 -5.50 -8.55
C THR A 55 5.10 -6.33 -7.69
N ARG A 56 5.56 -6.82 -6.52
CA ARG A 56 4.73 -7.59 -5.59
C ARG A 56 3.62 -6.71 -5.00
N ASP A 57 3.90 -5.46 -4.68
CA ASP A 57 2.90 -4.51 -4.18
C ASP A 57 1.85 -4.21 -5.25
N LEU A 58 2.27 -4.03 -6.51
CA LEU A 58 1.37 -3.86 -7.65
C LEU A 58 0.49 -5.11 -7.86
N GLN A 59 1.10 -6.30 -7.88
CA GLN A 59 0.40 -7.58 -8.00
C GLN A 59 -0.66 -7.73 -6.90
N SER A 60 -0.28 -7.51 -5.64
CA SER A 60 -1.18 -7.71 -4.49
C SER A 60 -2.40 -6.79 -4.56
N ALA A 61 -2.23 -5.57 -5.07
CA ALA A 61 -3.34 -4.64 -5.27
C ALA A 61 -4.25 -5.05 -6.44
N LEU A 62 -3.69 -5.51 -7.56
CA LEU A 62 -4.45 -5.91 -8.75
C LEU A 62 -5.10 -7.29 -8.65
N SER A 63 -4.65 -8.12 -7.72
CA SER A 63 -5.24 -9.43 -7.43
C SER A 63 -6.53 -9.28 -6.60
N GLN A 64 -6.54 -9.78 -5.37
CA GLN A 64 -7.74 -9.87 -4.54
C GLN A 64 -8.33 -8.51 -4.16
N VAL A 65 -7.48 -7.51 -3.92
CA VAL A 65 -7.92 -6.21 -3.42
C VAL A 65 -8.77 -5.47 -4.45
N LEU A 66 -8.37 -5.46 -5.71
CA LEU A 66 -9.14 -4.82 -6.79
C LEU A 66 -10.52 -5.48 -6.96
N GLY A 67 -10.56 -6.82 -6.93
CA GLY A 67 -11.82 -7.56 -7.04
C GLY A 67 -12.80 -7.24 -5.90
N LEU A 68 -12.30 -7.23 -4.66
CA LEU A 68 -13.10 -6.87 -3.49
C LEU A 68 -13.60 -5.43 -3.58
N VAL A 69 -12.72 -4.48 -3.91
CA VAL A 69 -13.08 -3.06 -4.05
C VAL A 69 -14.18 -2.85 -5.09
N ILE A 70 -14.09 -3.49 -6.25
CA ILE A 70 -15.12 -3.38 -7.30
C ILE A 70 -16.45 -3.99 -6.82
N CYS A 71 -16.42 -5.17 -6.20
CA CYS A 71 -17.63 -5.79 -5.68
C CYS A 71 -18.28 -4.95 -4.57
N ASP A 72 -17.49 -4.51 -3.58
CA ASP A 72 -17.97 -3.76 -2.44
C ASP A 72 -18.54 -2.40 -2.85
N THR A 73 -17.94 -1.74 -3.85
CA THR A 73 -18.49 -0.49 -4.40
C THR A 73 -19.80 -0.70 -5.14
N ILE A 74 -19.94 -1.76 -5.94
CA ILE A 74 -21.20 -2.10 -6.61
C ILE A 74 -22.30 -2.42 -5.58
N ILE A 75 -21.98 -3.26 -4.58
CA ILE A 75 -22.91 -3.63 -3.50
C ILE A 75 -23.31 -2.38 -2.70
N SER A 76 -22.36 -1.50 -2.38
CA SER A 76 -22.63 -0.26 -1.66
C SER A 76 -23.57 0.66 -2.43
N CYS A 77 -23.31 0.89 -3.72
CA CYS A 77 -24.18 1.69 -4.58
C CYS A 77 -25.59 1.10 -4.73
N ALA A 78 -25.67 -0.22 -4.95
CA ALA A 78 -26.94 -0.91 -5.10
C ALA A 78 -27.78 -0.87 -3.80
N SER A 79 -27.15 -1.15 -2.67
CA SER A 79 -27.80 -1.13 -1.35
C SER A 79 -28.25 0.29 -0.95
N LEU A 80 -27.45 1.31 -1.25
CA LEU A 80 -27.85 2.70 -1.05
C LEU A 80 -29.08 3.07 -1.91
N GLY A 81 -29.12 2.63 -3.18
CA GLY A 81 -30.28 2.82 -4.05
C GLY A 81 -31.55 2.16 -3.51
N ILE A 82 -31.42 0.92 -2.99
CA ILE A 82 -32.52 0.19 -2.35
C ILE A 82 -33.01 0.93 -1.09
N ALA A 83 -32.09 1.44 -0.26
CA ALA A 83 -32.44 2.18 0.95
C ALA A 83 -33.25 3.44 0.66
N PHE A 84 -32.83 4.24 -0.32
CA PHE A 84 -33.56 5.45 -0.73
C PHE A 84 -34.93 5.15 -1.36
N TYR A 85 -35.05 4.03 -2.08
CA TYR A 85 -36.31 3.60 -2.69
C TYR A 85 -37.38 3.27 -1.63
N TYR A 86 -37.01 2.54 -0.57
CA TYR A 86 -37.97 2.15 0.47
C TYR A 86 -38.25 3.27 1.49
N SER A 87 -37.23 3.99 1.95
CA SER A 87 -37.42 5.09 2.89
C SER A 87 -36.28 6.10 2.85
N TRP A 88 -36.55 7.23 2.20
CA TRP A 88 -35.60 8.34 2.17
C TRP A 88 -35.39 9.00 3.55
N LYS A 89 -36.45 9.05 4.40
CA LYS A 89 -36.37 9.67 5.73
C LYS A 89 -35.45 8.90 6.67
N LEU A 90 -35.64 7.58 6.79
CA LEU A 90 -34.81 6.73 7.64
C LEU A 90 -33.37 6.67 7.12
N SER A 91 -33.19 6.56 5.80
CA SER A 91 -31.86 6.54 5.18
C SER A 91 -31.06 7.81 5.46
N LEU A 92 -31.68 8.99 5.37
CA LEU A 92 -31.00 10.26 5.67
C LEU A 92 -30.59 10.38 7.13
N VAL A 93 -31.43 9.94 8.06
CA VAL A 93 -31.10 9.95 9.49
C VAL A 93 -29.87 9.08 9.74
N LEU A 94 -29.85 7.86 9.20
CA LEU A 94 -28.68 6.97 9.32
C LEU A 94 -27.46 7.53 8.60
N LEU A 95 -27.61 8.12 7.41
CA LEU A 95 -26.48 8.67 6.66
C LEU A 95 -25.89 9.92 7.34
N SER A 96 -26.71 10.73 8.02
CA SER A 96 -26.27 11.88 8.81
C SER A 96 -25.38 11.49 9.99
N THR A 97 -25.44 10.23 10.42
CA THR A 97 -24.59 9.74 11.51
C THR A 97 -23.14 9.60 11.00
N LEU A 98 -22.91 9.16 9.75
CA LEU A 98 -21.56 8.96 9.18
C LEU A 98 -20.60 10.17 9.28
N PRO A 99 -20.97 11.41 8.88
CA PRO A 99 -20.06 12.54 8.99
C PRO A 99 -19.71 12.86 10.45
N VAL A 100 -20.63 12.63 11.39
CA VAL A 100 -20.39 12.87 12.82
C VAL A 100 -19.29 11.95 13.33
N ILE A 101 -19.36 10.65 13.03
CA ILE A 101 -18.31 9.71 13.46
C ILE A 101 -16.98 9.97 12.76
N LEU A 102 -16.99 10.37 11.47
CA LEU A 102 -15.76 10.72 10.75
C LEU A 102 -15.04 11.91 11.38
N ILE A 103 -15.77 12.94 11.82
CA ILE A 103 -15.18 14.10 12.51
C ILE A 103 -14.58 13.68 13.85
N ILE A 104 -15.29 12.87 14.63
CA ILE A 104 -14.81 12.37 15.92
C ILE A 104 -13.52 11.55 15.72
N MET A 105 -13.51 10.67 14.72
CA MET A 105 -12.35 9.86 14.38
C MET A 105 -11.18 10.70 13.92
N ALA A 106 -11.40 11.67 13.02
CA ALA A 106 -10.35 12.56 12.53
C ALA A 106 -9.70 13.37 13.67
N LEU A 107 -10.49 13.79 14.65
CA LEU A 107 -9.97 14.48 15.83
C LEU A 107 -9.18 13.54 16.75
N ALA A 108 -9.65 12.29 16.91
CA ALA A 108 -8.98 11.27 17.73
C ALA A 108 -7.66 10.76 17.12
N THR A 109 -7.54 10.73 15.78
CA THR A 109 -6.38 10.18 15.08
C THR A 109 -5.43 11.22 14.51
N ARG A 110 -5.63 12.52 14.78
CA ARG A 110 -4.83 13.62 14.23
C ARG A 110 -3.32 13.45 14.38
N ASN A 111 -2.86 12.87 15.50
CA ASN A 111 -1.43 12.68 15.79
C ASN A 111 -0.93 11.26 15.48
N LEU A 112 -1.80 10.37 15.00
CA LEU A 112 -1.46 8.97 14.81
C LEU A 112 -0.36 8.78 13.76
N ASP A 113 -0.45 9.50 12.63
CA ASP A 113 0.54 9.41 11.56
C ASP A 113 1.93 9.88 12.01
N SER A 114 2.00 10.93 12.82
CA SER A 114 3.27 11.40 13.39
C SER A 114 3.87 10.39 14.36
N GLU A 115 3.07 9.76 15.22
CA GLU A 115 3.53 8.73 16.15
C GLU A 115 4.04 7.48 15.40
N ILE A 116 3.34 7.08 14.33
CA ILE A 116 3.76 5.98 13.44
C ILE A 116 5.11 6.30 12.79
N LEU A 117 5.30 7.53 12.30
CA LEU A 117 6.55 7.95 11.68
C LEU A 117 7.71 7.94 12.70
N LEU A 118 7.50 8.52 13.89
CA LEU A 118 8.51 8.56 14.97
C LEU A 118 8.86 7.15 15.46
N GLN A 119 7.87 6.27 15.63
CA GLN A 119 8.10 4.88 15.95
C GLN A 119 8.98 4.19 14.91
N ARG A 120 8.66 4.36 13.62
CA ARG A 120 9.46 3.78 12.52
C ARG A 120 10.89 4.31 12.55
N GLN A 121 11.09 5.61 12.74
CA GLN A 121 12.43 6.21 12.82
C GLN A 121 13.23 5.68 14.03
N CYS A 122 12.61 5.59 15.21
CA CYS A 122 13.26 5.05 16.40
C CYS A 122 13.62 3.58 16.22
N LEU A 123 12.73 2.79 15.60
CA LEU A 123 12.97 1.38 15.32
C LEU A 123 14.10 1.20 14.31
N GLN A 124 14.13 2.00 13.24
CA GLN A 124 15.24 2.00 12.27
C GLN A 124 16.57 2.34 12.96
N SER A 125 16.61 3.35 13.83
CA SER A 125 17.81 3.69 14.60
C SER A 125 18.25 2.57 15.55
N ALA A 126 17.31 1.86 16.18
CA ALA A 126 17.62 0.70 17.01
C ALA A 126 18.20 -0.45 16.17
N SER A 127 17.62 -0.72 15.00
CA SER A 127 18.08 -1.76 14.07
C SER A 127 19.47 -1.45 13.50
N THR A 128 19.76 -0.21 13.13
CA THR A 128 21.09 0.17 12.62
C THR A 128 22.17 0.03 13.69
N LYS A 129 21.86 0.41 14.94
CA LYS A 129 22.77 0.20 16.07
C LYS A 129 23.03 -1.29 16.30
N ALA A 130 21.98 -2.11 16.35
CA ALA A 130 22.13 -3.55 16.52
C ALA A 130 22.95 -4.19 15.37
N ALA A 131 22.70 -3.78 14.13
CA ALA A 131 23.46 -4.24 12.97
C ALA A 131 24.95 -3.88 13.08
N ALA A 132 25.28 -2.66 13.55
CA ALA A 132 26.65 -2.24 13.77
C ALA A 132 27.34 -3.08 14.86
N SER A 133 26.67 -3.34 16.00
CA SER A 133 27.23 -4.16 17.07
C SER A 133 27.42 -5.62 16.65
N LEU A 134 26.51 -6.19 15.85
CA LEU A 134 26.64 -7.54 15.30
C LEU A 134 27.76 -7.63 14.26
N SER A 135 27.85 -6.66 13.36
CA SER A 135 28.92 -6.63 12.35
C SER A 135 30.30 -6.47 12.98
N GLY A 136 30.39 -5.79 14.13
CA GLY A 136 31.62 -5.58 14.89
C GLY A 136 31.75 -6.47 16.12
N ILE A 137 31.18 -7.68 16.11
CA ILE A 137 31.08 -8.51 17.32
C ILE A 137 32.43 -8.82 17.98
N ASP A 138 33.48 -9.01 17.17
CA ASP A 138 34.83 -9.28 17.68
C ASP A 138 35.39 -8.08 18.45
N ILE A 139 35.14 -6.86 17.96
CA ILE A 139 35.53 -5.61 18.63
C ILE A 139 34.79 -5.50 19.97
N VAL A 140 33.48 -5.75 19.98
CA VAL A 140 32.67 -5.70 21.22
C VAL A 140 33.19 -6.69 22.26
N ARG A 141 33.61 -7.90 21.84
CA ARG A 141 34.21 -8.90 22.73
C ARG A 141 35.57 -8.49 23.26
N VAL A 142 36.45 -7.98 22.40
CA VAL A 142 37.81 -7.53 22.78
C VAL A 142 37.74 -6.41 23.83
N PHE A 143 36.80 -5.48 23.69
CA PHE A 143 36.61 -4.39 24.65
C PHE A 143 35.66 -4.73 25.81
N SER A 144 35.17 -5.97 25.94
CA SER A 144 34.16 -6.38 26.94
C SER A 144 32.95 -5.43 27.00
N GLY A 145 32.54 -4.89 25.85
CA GLY A 145 31.54 -3.83 25.71
C GLY A 145 30.09 -4.30 25.58
N SER A 146 29.82 -5.59 25.78
CA SER A 146 28.50 -6.20 25.52
C SER A 146 27.35 -5.56 26.30
N GLU A 147 27.55 -5.26 27.58
CA GLU A 147 26.52 -4.62 28.42
C GLU A 147 26.27 -3.16 28.00
N ARG A 148 27.28 -2.45 27.50
CA ARG A 148 27.13 -1.07 27.00
C ARG A 148 26.29 -1.04 25.71
N GLU A 149 26.58 -1.93 24.77
CA GLU A 149 25.83 -2.05 23.52
C GLU A 149 24.38 -2.48 23.79
N LYS A 150 24.19 -3.47 24.67
CA LYS A 150 22.86 -3.92 25.12
C LYS A 150 22.06 -2.78 25.76
N ASN A 151 22.67 -1.99 26.64
CA ASN A 151 21.98 -0.87 27.27
C ASN A 151 21.59 0.20 26.24
N THR A 152 22.49 0.51 25.30
CA THR A 152 22.25 1.47 24.21
C THR A 152 21.11 1.03 23.29
N TYR A 153 21.10 -0.26 22.90
CA TYR A 153 20.00 -0.85 22.14
C TYR A 153 18.69 -0.83 22.93
N SER A 154 18.71 -1.23 24.21
CA SER A 154 17.53 -1.23 25.07
C SER A 154 16.92 0.16 25.25
N HIS A 155 17.74 1.20 25.31
CA HIS A 155 17.28 2.58 25.41
C HIS A 155 16.58 3.03 24.12
N ALA A 156 17.17 2.75 22.96
CA ALA A 156 16.55 3.03 21.66
C ALA A 156 15.23 2.27 21.49
N LEU A 157 15.18 1.00 21.91
CA LEU A 157 13.98 0.18 21.85
C LEU A 157 12.89 0.67 22.79
N ARG A 158 13.23 1.12 24.01
CA ARG A 158 12.26 1.73 24.94
C ARG A 158 11.63 3.00 24.37
N LEU A 159 12.39 3.80 23.63
CA LEU A 159 11.85 4.98 22.96
C LEU A 159 10.86 4.59 21.86
N ALA A 160 11.21 3.61 21.01
CA ALA A 160 10.30 3.06 20.01
C ALA A 160 9.03 2.46 20.65
N ALA A 161 9.18 1.77 21.79
CA ALA A 161 8.07 1.18 22.53
C ALA A 161 7.09 2.22 23.10
N ARG A 162 7.58 3.41 23.50
CA ARG A 162 6.70 4.51 23.96
C ARG A 162 5.81 5.02 22.83
N HIS A 163 6.38 5.26 21.65
CA HIS A 163 5.61 5.67 20.47
C HIS A 163 4.65 4.56 20.00
N PHE A 164 5.07 3.30 20.05
CA PHE A 164 4.18 2.18 19.79
C PHE A 164 3.02 2.10 20.78
N LEU A 165 3.24 2.35 22.07
CA LEU A 165 2.18 2.37 23.06
C LEU A 165 1.21 3.53 22.84
N ALA A 166 1.71 4.69 22.43
CA ALA A 166 0.86 5.83 22.03
C ALA A 166 0.00 5.46 20.81
N GLN A 167 0.59 4.88 19.77
CA GLN A 167 -0.12 4.36 18.60
C GLN A 167 -1.18 3.33 19.01
N ALA A 168 -0.82 2.36 19.85
CA ALA A 168 -1.72 1.31 20.31
C ALA A 168 -2.92 1.88 21.07
N ARG A 169 -2.70 2.87 21.95
CA ARG A 169 -3.78 3.57 22.67
C ARG A 169 -4.72 4.29 21.71
N CYS A 170 -4.20 5.02 20.73
CA CYS A 170 -5.02 5.68 19.71
C CYS A 170 -5.87 4.66 18.93
N ASN A 171 -5.26 3.54 18.50
CA ASN A 171 -5.99 2.46 17.81
C ASN A 171 -7.07 1.83 18.71
N SER A 172 -6.80 1.60 20.00
CA SER A 172 -7.79 1.07 20.94
C SER A 172 -8.96 2.02 21.14
N VAL A 173 -8.70 3.33 21.27
CA VAL A 173 -9.75 4.35 21.36
C VAL A 173 -10.58 4.37 20.07
N GLN A 174 -9.94 4.28 18.90
CA GLN A 174 -10.63 4.23 17.61
C GLN A 174 -11.57 3.02 17.53
N MET A 175 -11.09 1.82 17.86
CA MET A 175 -11.91 0.60 17.88
C MET A 175 -13.08 0.72 18.87
N GLY A 176 -12.84 1.25 20.05
CA GLY A 176 -13.89 1.50 21.06
C GLY A 176 -14.95 2.49 20.58
N CYS A 177 -14.53 3.59 19.96
CA CYS A 177 -15.46 4.58 19.40
C CYS A 177 -16.31 4.02 18.26
N VAL A 178 -15.73 3.21 17.35
CA VAL A 178 -16.50 2.54 16.29
C VAL A 178 -17.51 1.53 16.88
N ALA A 179 -17.12 0.77 17.90
CA ALA A 179 -18.02 -0.19 18.53
C ALA A 179 -19.21 0.48 19.22
N LEU A 180 -18.96 1.55 20.00
CA LEU A 180 -20.01 2.35 20.63
C LEU A 180 -20.92 2.99 19.59
N TRP A 181 -20.32 3.53 18.52
CA TRP A 181 -21.03 4.11 17.41
C TRP A 181 -22.00 3.14 16.75
N SER A 182 -21.54 1.92 16.46
CA SER A 182 -22.38 0.88 15.85
C SER A 182 -23.65 0.64 16.70
N ILE A 183 -23.50 0.47 18.01
CA ILE A 183 -24.63 0.28 18.92
C ILE A 183 -25.59 1.50 18.90
N LEU A 184 -25.05 2.71 18.89
CA LEU A 184 -25.87 3.93 18.82
C LEU A 184 -26.67 4.03 17.51
N VAL A 185 -26.07 3.67 16.38
CA VAL A 185 -26.77 3.64 15.08
C VAL A 185 -27.90 2.60 15.10
N PHE A 186 -27.69 1.44 15.72
CA PHE A 186 -28.74 0.44 15.92
C PHE A 186 -29.91 0.98 16.75
N VAL A 187 -29.62 1.58 17.91
CA VAL A 187 -30.65 2.15 18.79
C VAL A 187 -31.42 3.28 18.09
N LEU A 188 -30.71 4.20 17.45
CA LEU A 188 -31.30 5.37 16.80
C LEU A 188 -32.09 4.98 15.55
N GLY A 189 -31.59 4.02 14.77
CA GLY A 189 -32.27 3.47 13.61
C GLY A 189 -33.59 2.80 13.96
N PHE A 190 -33.62 1.98 15.01
CA PHE A 190 -34.86 1.33 15.45
C PHE A 190 -35.83 2.30 16.14
N TRP A 191 -35.33 3.22 16.96
CA TRP A 191 -36.18 4.24 17.59
C TRP A 191 -36.91 5.08 16.54
N TYR A 192 -36.17 5.62 15.57
CA TYR A 192 -36.77 6.42 14.50
C TYR A 192 -37.62 5.57 13.54
N GLY A 193 -37.19 4.34 13.26
CA GLY A 193 -37.95 3.38 12.47
C GLY A 193 -39.31 3.05 13.10
N LEU A 194 -39.36 2.83 14.41
CA LEU A 194 -40.59 2.57 15.15
C LEU A 194 -41.53 3.78 15.11
N ALA A 195 -41.01 5.00 15.33
CA ALA A 195 -41.81 6.22 15.24
C ALA A 195 -42.46 6.41 13.85
N LEU A 196 -41.77 5.99 12.77
CA LEU A 196 -42.31 6.01 11.41
C LEU A 196 -43.42 4.96 11.19
N VAL A 197 -43.33 3.81 11.85
CA VAL A 197 -44.36 2.76 11.82
C VAL A 197 -45.59 3.20 12.60
N GLU A 198 -45.42 3.81 13.76
CA GLU A 198 -46.52 4.34 14.59
C GLU A 198 -47.31 5.44 13.85
N GLN A 199 -46.64 6.24 13.03
CA GLN A 199 -47.27 7.25 12.18
C GLN A 199 -47.99 6.66 10.94
N GLY A 200 -47.95 5.34 10.75
CA GLY A 200 -48.55 4.66 9.59
C GLY A 200 -47.86 4.95 8.26
N LEU A 201 -46.68 5.56 8.27
CA LEU A 201 -45.94 5.95 7.07
C LEU A 201 -45.15 4.80 6.46
N LEU A 202 -44.78 3.79 7.26
CA LEU A 202 -44.00 2.64 6.82
C LEU A 202 -44.47 1.33 7.43
N SER A 203 -44.35 0.25 6.64
CA SER A 203 -44.48 -1.12 7.14
C SER A 203 -43.20 -1.53 7.89
N PRO A 204 -43.29 -2.33 8.97
CA PRO A 204 -42.12 -2.87 9.68
C PRO A 204 -41.12 -3.57 8.76
N GLY A 205 -41.62 -4.26 7.71
CA GLY A 205 -40.76 -4.92 6.72
C GLY A 205 -39.89 -3.93 5.95
N HIS A 206 -40.45 -2.79 5.53
CA HIS A 206 -39.71 -1.73 4.82
C HIS A 206 -38.68 -1.03 5.70
N VAL A 207 -38.93 -0.94 7.01
CA VAL A 207 -37.96 -0.39 7.97
C VAL A 207 -36.74 -1.31 8.06
N MET A 208 -36.96 -2.62 8.20
CA MET A 208 -35.88 -3.61 8.27
C MET A 208 -35.06 -3.65 6.98
N THR A 209 -35.72 -3.67 5.81
CA THR A 209 -35.00 -3.68 4.52
C THR A 209 -34.17 -2.42 4.34
N THR A 210 -34.71 -1.24 4.67
CA THR A 210 -33.97 0.03 4.59
C THR A 210 -32.78 0.02 5.55
N PHE A 211 -32.97 -0.42 6.80
CA PHE A 211 -31.91 -0.45 7.80
C PHE A 211 -30.74 -1.35 7.38
N TYR A 212 -31.02 -2.59 6.96
CA TYR A 212 -29.98 -3.51 6.48
C TYR A 212 -29.33 -3.03 5.19
N ALA A 213 -30.09 -2.40 4.29
CA ALA A 213 -29.53 -1.83 3.06
C ALA A 213 -28.56 -0.69 3.36
N VAL A 214 -28.87 0.20 4.31
CA VAL A 214 -27.93 1.25 4.74
C VAL A 214 -26.69 0.66 5.41
N LEU A 215 -26.85 -0.34 6.29
CA LEU A 215 -25.71 -1.01 6.91
C LEU A 215 -24.79 -1.68 5.88
N ALA A 216 -25.37 -2.34 4.88
CA ALA A 216 -24.60 -2.91 3.76
C ALA A 216 -23.86 -1.82 2.96
N ALA A 217 -24.49 -0.66 2.75
CA ALA A 217 -23.86 0.47 2.07
C ALA A 217 -22.64 0.99 2.86
N ILE A 218 -22.81 1.17 4.18
CA ILE A 218 -21.74 1.61 5.09
C ILE A 218 -20.58 0.61 5.08
N HIS A 219 -20.88 -0.69 5.18
CA HIS A 219 -19.84 -1.72 5.18
C HIS A 219 -19.01 -1.73 3.90
N GLY A 220 -19.64 -1.52 2.73
CA GLY A 220 -18.89 -1.40 1.48
C GLY A 220 -17.95 -0.18 1.45
N VAL A 221 -18.36 0.94 2.06
CA VAL A 221 -17.51 2.14 2.21
C VAL A 221 -16.34 1.88 3.18
N GLU A 222 -16.59 1.17 4.29
CA GLU A 222 -15.54 0.77 5.25
C GLU A 222 -14.50 -0.15 4.59
N SER A 223 -14.95 -1.16 3.84
CA SER A 223 -14.06 -2.05 3.08
C SER A 223 -13.24 -1.29 2.05
N PHE A 224 -13.84 -0.31 1.35
CA PHE A 224 -13.10 0.55 0.42
C PHE A 224 -12.02 1.36 1.15
N ALA A 225 -12.36 2.00 2.27
CA ALA A 225 -11.44 2.82 3.06
C ALA A 225 -10.26 1.99 3.61
N SER A 226 -10.51 0.77 4.08
CA SER A 226 -9.45 -0.13 4.58
C SER A 226 -8.50 -0.60 3.48
N ASN A 227 -8.98 -0.74 2.24
CA ASN A 227 -8.19 -1.19 1.10
C ASN A 227 -7.45 -0.03 0.39
N TRP A 228 -7.84 1.22 0.63
CA TRP A 228 -7.25 2.41 0.03
C TRP A 228 -5.71 2.51 0.14
N PRO A 229 -5.07 2.23 1.29
CA PRO A 229 -3.61 2.31 1.41
C PRO A 229 -2.87 1.32 0.50
N ILE A 230 -3.48 0.18 0.17
CA ILE A 230 -2.90 -0.81 -0.74
C ILE A 230 -2.93 -0.25 -2.17
N CYS A 231 -4.07 0.31 -2.59
CA CYS A 231 -4.20 0.95 -3.89
C CYS A 231 -3.27 2.15 -4.05
N SER A 232 -3.12 2.98 -3.00
CA SER A 232 -2.20 4.12 -3.00
C SER A 232 -0.74 3.69 -3.17
N ARG A 233 -0.32 2.62 -2.48
CA ARG A 233 1.03 2.05 -2.63
C ARG A 233 1.26 1.49 -4.02
N ALA A 234 0.32 0.71 -4.54
CA ALA A 234 0.40 0.16 -5.88
C ALA A 234 0.46 1.24 -6.98
N LYS A 235 -0.22 2.38 -6.79
CA LYS A 235 -0.12 3.52 -7.71
C LYS A 235 1.31 4.09 -7.73
N SER A 236 1.94 4.27 -6.56
CA SER A 236 3.34 4.70 -6.45
C SER A 236 4.29 3.68 -7.09
N ALA A 237 4.07 2.40 -6.84
CA ALA A 237 4.83 1.30 -7.42
C ALA A 237 4.73 1.28 -8.95
N ALA A 238 3.53 1.42 -9.49
CA ALA A 238 3.28 1.46 -10.92
C ALA A 238 3.98 2.64 -11.59
N GLN A 239 4.01 3.82 -10.94
CA GLN A 239 4.74 4.99 -11.46
C GLN A 239 6.24 4.72 -11.55
N PHE A 240 6.82 4.10 -10.53
CA PHE A 240 8.24 3.72 -10.52
C PHE A 240 8.57 2.69 -11.61
N LEU A 241 7.78 1.61 -11.71
CA LEU A 241 8.00 0.55 -12.71
C LEU A 241 7.81 1.09 -14.13
N ARG A 242 6.82 1.96 -14.35
CA ARG A 242 6.61 2.63 -15.63
C ARG A 242 7.77 3.55 -15.99
N TYR A 243 8.34 4.27 -15.03
CA TYR A 243 9.54 5.07 -15.26
C TYR A 243 10.72 4.20 -15.72
N LEU A 244 10.92 3.02 -15.12
CA LEU A 244 11.98 2.09 -15.55
C LEU A 244 11.73 1.49 -16.94
N ALA A 245 10.47 1.22 -17.29
CA ALA A 245 10.10 0.68 -18.59
C ALA A 245 10.18 1.73 -19.73
N GLN A 246 9.88 3.00 -19.44
CA GLN A 246 9.78 4.07 -20.46
C GLN A 246 10.99 4.99 -20.55
N SER A 247 11.95 4.90 -19.62
CA SER A 247 13.08 5.81 -19.57
C SER A 247 13.87 5.85 -20.89
N GLU A 248 14.00 7.05 -21.42
CA GLU A 248 14.49 7.45 -22.75
C GLU A 248 15.98 7.18 -23.00
N GLU A 249 16.71 6.64 -22.03
CA GLU A 249 18.06 6.09 -22.23
C GLU A 249 18.01 4.68 -22.82
N VAL A 250 17.11 4.52 -23.80
CA VAL A 250 17.08 3.37 -24.68
C VAL A 250 18.40 3.40 -25.45
N LEU A 251 19.17 2.32 -25.34
CA LEU A 251 20.07 1.86 -26.39
C LEU A 251 19.20 1.77 -27.63
N ASN A 252 19.12 2.86 -28.38
CA ASN A 252 18.85 2.79 -29.81
C ASN A 252 20.03 2.00 -30.40
N ILE A 253 19.94 0.68 -30.26
CA ILE A 253 20.56 -0.24 -31.19
C ILE A 253 19.42 -0.75 -32.09
N PRO A 254 18.90 0.03 -33.04
CA PRO A 254 18.92 -0.57 -34.36
C PRO A 254 20.41 -0.88 -34.63
N TYR A 255 20.71 -2.01 -35.27
CA TYR A 255 21.98 -2.12 -35.98
C TYR A 255 21.99 -1.00 -37.03
N ILE A 256 22.30 0.22 -36.59
CA ILE A 256 22.67 1.33 -37.44
C ILE A 256 24.18 1.17 -37.45
N PRO A 257 24.77 0.70 -38.56
CA PRO A 257 26.20 0.91 -38.74
C PRO A 257 26.48 2.38 -38.42
N ALA A 258 27.22 2.67 -37.35
CA ALA A 258 27.67 4.03 -37.05
C ALA A 258 28.21 4.60 -38.37
N LYS A 259 27.85 5.83 -38.78
CA LYS A 259 28.31 6.36 -40.08
C LYS A 259 29.83 6.18 -40.19
N GLY A 260 30.28 5.22 -41.02
CA GLY A 260 31.68 4.78 -41.13
C GLY A 260 32.02 3.39 -40.55
N SER A 261 31.08 2.60 -40.04
CA SER A 261 31.36 1.25 -39.54
C SER A 261 31.44 0.24 -40.68
N ILE A 262 32.52 -0.52 -40.69
CA ILE A 262 32.85 -1.48 -41.74
C ILE A 262 32.66 -2.88 -41.15
N ALA A 263 31.78 -3.69 -41.74
CA ALA A 263 31.70 -5.11 -41.41
C ALA A 263 32.91 -5.81 -42.06
N LEU A 264 33.92 -6.13 -41.24
CA LEU A 264 35.11 -6.85 -41.71
C LEU A 264 34.78 -8.34 -41.89
N HIS A 265 35.12 -8.91 -43.05
CA HIS A 265 34.95 -10.35 -43.31
C HIS A 265 35.91 -11.22 -42.50
N THR A 266 37.05 -10.66 -42.06
CA THR A 266 38.06 -11.33 -41.24
C THR A 266 38.66 -10.36 -40.23
N CYS A 267 38.62 -10.73 -38.94
CA CYS A 267 39.22 -9.97 -37.85
C CYS A 267 40.60 -10.57 -37.49
N ALA A 268 41.68 -9.86 -37.81
CA ALA A 268 43.05 -10.26 -37.47
C ALA A 268 43.43 -10.00 -36.00
N GLY A 269 42.60 -9.27 -35.24
CA GLY A 269 42.73 -9.12 -33.78
C GLY A 269 43.83 -8.16 -33.31
N ASN A 270 44.38 -7.31 -34.16
CA ASN A 270 45.41 -6.36 -33.76
C ASN A 270 44.77 -5.11 -33.12
N ILE A 271 44.89 -4.96 -31.80
CA ILE A 271 44.27 -3.88 -31.01
C ILE A 271 45.39 -2.98 -30.47
N GLU A 272 45.37 -1.69 -30.84
CA GLU A 272 46.32 -0.68 -30.37
C GLU A 272 45.56 0.49 -29.71
N LEU A 273 45.89 0.80 -28.46
CA LEU A 273 45.28 1.91 -27.72
C LEU A 273 46.20 3.14 -27.80
N LYS A 274 45.78 4.21 -28.49
CA LYS A 274 46.55 5.45 -28.61
C LYS A 274 45.93 6.57 -27.78
N GLN A 275 46.69 7.07 -26.81
CA GLN A 275 46.41 8.29 -26.02
C GLN A 275 44.96 8.39 -25.51
N VAL A 276 44.44 7.35 -24.87
CA VAL A 276 43.10 7.36 -24.27
C VAL A 276 43.17 7.94 -22.86
N SER A 277 42.60 9.12 -22.65
CA SER A 277 42.34 9.67 -21.31
C SER A 277 40.88 9.44 -20.93
N SER A 278 40.61 8.62 -19.91
CA SER A 278 39.26 8.51 -19.35
C SER A 278 39.09 9.54 -18.23
N TRP A 279 37.94 10.19 -18.20
CA TRP A 279 37.53 10.98 -17.04
C TRP A 279 37.22 10.01 -15.90
N LYS A 280 37.73 10.33 -14.71
CA LYS A 280 37.59 9.50 -13.51
C LYS A 280 36.41 9.97 -12.68
#